data_AF-A0A7K7THW2-F1
#
_entry.id   AF-A0A7K7THW2-F1
#
_cell.length_a   1.000
_cell.length_b   1.000
_cell.length_c   1.000
_cell.angle_alpha   90.00
_cell.angle_beta   90.00
_cell.angle_gamma   90.00
#
_symmetry.space_group_name_H-M   'P 1'
#
loop_
_entity.id
_entity.type
_entity.pdbx_description
1 polymer ?
#
loop_
_entity_poly.entity_id
_entity_poly.type
_entity_poly.pdbx_seq_one_letter_code
_entity_poly.pdbx_strand_id
1 'polypeptide(L)' 'YKYIYIYILHDCGDHVVIINTRHIASSGNKWEQKVYSSRTGYPGSFKQVTATQLHLKNPTAIVKQTVYRMFPKNLQNKT' A
#
# COMPACT_ATOMS: atom_id res chain seq x y z
N TYR A 1 -16.95 29.76 30.11
CA TYR A 1 -17.75 29.13 29.05
C TYR A 1 -17.28 29.60 27.69
N LYS A 2 -16.43 28.82 27.02
CA LYS A 2 -16.17 28.99 25.59
C LYS A 2 -15.92 27.60 25.02
N TYR A 3 -17.00 27.01 24.50
CA TYR A 3 -16.92 25.78 23.72
C TYR A 3 -16.21 26.13 22.42
N ILE A 4 -14.95 25.72 22.31
CA ILE A 4 -14.26 25.67 21.04
C ILE A 4 -14.73 24.38 20.37
N TYR A 5 -15.79 24.49 19.58
CA TYR A 5 -16.13 23.50 18.56
C TYR A 5 -15.03 23.53 17.52
N ILE A 6 -13.97 22.78 17.79
CA ILE A 6 -12.88 22.54 16.87
C ILE A 6 -13.42 21.49 15.87
N TYR A 7 -13.91 21.97 14.72
CA TYR A 7 -14.08 21.13 13.53
C TYR A 7 -12.67 20.80 13.01
N ILE A 8 -11.99 19.84 13.66
CA ILE A 8 -10.72 19.29 13.18
C ILE A 8 -11.07 18.04 12.36
N LEU A 9 -11.58 18.30 11.16
CA LEU A 9 -11.34 17.44 9.98
C LEU A 9 -9.89 17.68 9.55
N HIS A 10 -8.93 17.32 10.40
CA HIS A 10 -7.56 17.78 10.21
C HIS A 10 -6.72 16.70 9.54
N ASP A 11 -6.72 16.76 8.21
CA ASP A 11 -5.78 16.07 7.34
C ASP A 11 -4.37 16.71 7.43
N CYS A 12 -3.77 16.79 8.63
CA CYS A 12 -2.34 17.10 8.74
C CYS A 12 -1.52 15.82 8.74
N GLY A 13 -1.17 15.37 7.54
CA GLY A 13 -0.12 14.38 7.31
C GLY A 13 1.11 15.03 6.67
N ASP A 14 2.28 14.43 6.89
CA ASP A 14 3.52 14.82 6.22
C ASP A 14 3.57 14.28 4.78
N HIS A 15 4.18 15.04 3.86
CA HIS A 15 4.41 14.60 2.48
C HIS A 15 5.74 13.87 2.35
N VAL A 16 5.68 12.55 2.17
CA VAL A 16 6.87 11.70 1.97
C VAL A 16 6.98 11.28 0.51
N VAL A 17 8.11 11.57 -0.13
CA VAL A 17 8.40 11.15 -1.51
C VAL A 17 9.43 10.02 -1.49
N ILE A 18 9.04 8.87 -2.04
CA ILE A 18 9.92 7.69 -2.16
C ILE A 18 10.44 7.62 -3.59
N ILE A 19 11.76 7.71 -3.74
CA ILE A 19 12.46 7.56 -5.02
C ILE A 19 13.23 6.25 -5.08
N ASN A 20 13.61 5.83 -6.29
CA ASN A 20 14.44 4.65 -6.53
C ASN A 20 13.87 3.32 -6.00
N THR A 21 12.56 3.13 -6.13
CA THR A 21 11.88 1.88 -5.69
C THR A 21 12.33 0.64 -6.45
N ARG A 22 13.03 0.77 -7.59
CA ARG A 22 13.56 -0.36 -8.37
C ARG A 22 14.61 -1.18 -7.61
N HIS A 23 15.42 -0.53 -6.78
CA HIS A 23 16.57 -1.14 -6.09
C HIS A 23 16.30 -1.37 -4.61
N ILE A 24 15.10 -1.84 -4.26
CA ILE A 24 14.74 -2.16 -2.88
C ILE A 24 15.23 -3.58 -2.50
N ALA A 25 15.71 -3.73 -1.28
CA ALA A 25 16.05 -5.03 -0.71
C ALA A 25 14.88 -5.57 0.14
N SER A 26 14.69 -6.88 0.13
CA SER A 26 13.75 -7.58 1.02
C SER A 26 14.52 -8.65 1.77
N SER A 27 14.26 -8.79 3.07
CA SER A 27 14.97 -9.76 3.91
C SER A 27 14.64 -11.21 3.52
N GLY A 28 15.64 -12.06 3.37
CA GLY A 28 15.48 -13.50 3.09
C GLY A 28 14.77 -13.78 1.76
N ASN A 29 14.03 -14.90 1.70
CA ASN A 29 13.40 -15.39 0.45
C ASN A 29 12.00 -14.80 0.19
N LYS A 30 11.71 -13.62 0.76
CA LYS A 30 10.40 -12.95 0.63
C LYS A 30 10.03 -12.60 -0.81
N TRP A 31 11.01 -12.44 -1.70
CA TRP A 31 10.79 -12.17 -3.11
C TRP A 31 10.01 -13.28 -3.82
N GLU A 32 10.31 -14.53 -3.46
CA GLU A 32 9.71 -15.71 -4.08
C GLU A 32 8.49 -16.21 -3.30
N GLN A 33 8.56 -16.14 -1.96
CA GLN A 33 7.53 -16.67 -1.08
C GLN A 33 6.30 -15.76 -0.94
N LYS A 34 6.47 -14.44 -1.08
CA LYS A 34 5.36 -13.51 -0.88
C LYS A 34 4.49 -13.44 -2.14
N VAL A 35 3.27 -13.93 -2.02
CA VAL A 35 2.28 -13.90 -3.10
C VAL A 35 1.26 -12.78 -2.87
N TYR A 36 1.05 -11.97 -3.90
CA TYR A 36 0.02 -10.95 -3.97
C TYR A 36 -1.19 -11.50 -4.71
N SER A 37 -2.30 -11.63 -4.00
CA SER A 37 -3.58 -12.04 -4.56
C SER A 37 -4.49 -10.83 -4.80
N SER A 38 -5.19 -10.85 -5.92
CA SER A 38 -6.23 -9.88 -6.26
C SER A 38 -7.47 -10.60 -6.78
N ARG A 39 -8.65 -10.07 -6.43
CA ARG A 39 -9.95 -10.59 -6.82
C ARG A 39 -10.81 -9.42 -7.28
N THR A 40 -11.37 -9.51 -8.48
CA THR A 40 -12.21 -8.43 -9.04
C THR A 40 -13.71 -8.63 -8.75
N GLY A 41 -14.09 -9.74 -8.12
CA GLY A 41 -15.48 -10.03 -7.73
C GLY A 41 -16.24 -10.93 -8.70
N TYR A 42 -15.72 -11.14 -9.91
CA TYR A 42 -16.31 -12.05 -10.89
C TYR A 42 -15.87 -13.51 -10.65
N PRO A 43 -16.73 -14.51 -10.93
CA PRO A 43 -16.34 -15.93 -10.84
C PRO A 43 -15.14 -16.21 -11.76
N GLY A 44 -14.13 -16.89 -11.24
CA GLY A 44 -12.88 -17.21 -11.96
C GLY A 44 -11.83 -16.09 -12.05
N SER A 45 -12.11 -14.88 -11.55
CA SER A 45 -11.22 -13.72 -11.68
C SER A 45 -10.03 -13.66 -10.69
N PHE A 46 -9.64 -14.79 -10.13
CA PHE A 46 -8.58 -14.85 -9.13
C PHE A 46 -7.20 -14.76 -9.79
N LYS A 47 -6.40 -13.78 -9.37
CA LYS A 47 -5.02 -13.61 -9.85
C LYS A 47 -4.05 -13.67 -8.67
N GLN A 48 -2.99 -14.45 -8.84
CA GLN A 48 -1.87 -14.55 -7.91
C GLN A 48 -0.58 -14.21 -8.64
N VAL A 49 0.21 -13.34 -8.04
CA VAL A 49 1.48 -12.87 -8.60
C VAL A 49 2.52 -12.87 -7.48
N THR A 50 3.71 -13.39 -7.73
CA THR A 50 4.80 -13.35 -6.73
C THR A 50 5.35 -11.93 -6.59
N ALA A 51 6.03 -11.63 -5.48
CA ALA A 51 6.64 -10.32 -5.28
C ALA A 51 7.65 -9.99 -6.39
N THR A 52 8.45 -10.96 -6.83
CA THR A 52 9.37 -10.78 -7.98
C THR A 52 8.64 -10.37 -9.25
N GLN A 53 7.57 -11.08 -9.62
CA GLN A 53 6.79 -10.77 -10.82
C GLN A 53 6.09 -9.41 -10.73
N LEU A 54 5.55 -9.08 -9.55
CA LEU A 54 4.91 -7.79 -9.31
C LEU A 54 5.92 -6.65 -9.45
N HIS A 55 7.14 -6.84 -8.92
CA HIS A 55 8.23 -5.86 -8.97
C HIS A 55 8.76 -5.63 -10.37
N LEU A 56 8.93 -6.70 -11.14
CA LEU A 56 9.33 -6.61 -12.55
C LEU A 56 8.31 -5.83 -13.37
N LYS A 57 7.01 -6.02 -13.09
CA LYS A 57 5.96 -5.29 -13.78
C LYS A 57 5.91 -3.83 -13.35
N ASN A 58 5.87 -3.58 -12.04
CA ASN A 58 5.70 -2.25 -11.44
C ASN A 58 6.53 -2.15 -10.14
N PRO A 59 7.73 -1.54 -10.17
CA PRO A 59 8.63 -1.51 -9.02
C PRO A 59 8.08 -0.72 -7.82
N THR A 60 7.15 0.20 -8.05
CA THR A 60 6.49 1.01 -7.00
C THR A 60 5.37 0.26 -6.27
N ALA A 61 4.84 -0.82 -6.85
CA ALA A 61 3.62 -1.47 -6.37
C ALA A 61 3.78 -2.10 -4.98
N ILE A 62 4.94 -2.72 -4.73
CA ILE A 62 5.24 -3.38 -3.45
C ILE A 62 5.23 -2.37 -2.31
N VAL A 63 5.92 -1.24 -2.49
CA VAL A 63 6.02 -0.18 -1.47
C VAL A 63 4.65 0.44 -1.23
N LYS A 64 3.94 0.81 -2.29
CA LYS A 64 2.58 1.38 -2.19
C LYS A 64 1.64 0.46 -1.43
N GLN A 65 1.60 -0.82 -1.78
CA GLN A 65 0.69 -1.76 -1.13
C GLN A 65 1.09 -2.07 0.31
N THR A 66 2.38 -2.00 0.64
CA THR A 66 2.86 -2.18 2.02
C THR A 66 2.46 -0.99 2.89
N VAL A 67 2.72 0.24 2.43
CA VAL A 67 2.31 1.47 3.14
C VAL A 67 0.80 1.52 3.33
N TYR A 68 0.03 1.25 2.28
CA TYR A 68 -1.43 1.19 2.35
C TYR A 68 -1.94 0.20 3.41
N ARG A 69 -1.28 -0.96 3.53
CA ARG A 69 -1.65 -2.01 4.50
C ARG A 69 -1.20 -1.70 5.93
N MET A 70 -0.23 -0.81 6.13
CA MET A 70 0.24 -0.41 7.46
C MET A 70 -0.70 0.58 8.13
N PHE A 71 -1.56 1.25 7.37
CA PHE A 71 -2.52 2.21 7.91
C PHE A 71 -3.88 1.57 8.25
N PRO A 72 -4.60 2.13 9.25
CA PRO A 72 -5.93 1.67 9.62
C PRO A 72 -6.90 1.83 8.45
N LYS A 73 -7.81 0.87 8.28
CA LYS A 73 -8.78 0.85 7.17
C LYS A 73 -9.93 1.83 7.41
N ASN A 74 -9.63 3.13 7.31
CA ASN A 74 -10.60 4.22 7.42
C ASN A 74 -10.80 4.92 6.07
N LEU A 75 -11.84 5.73 5.96
CA LEU A 75 -12.18 6.45 4.72
C LEU A 75 -11.04 7.36 4.22
N GLN A 76 -10.23 7.90 5.14
CA GLN A 76 -9.08 8.75 4.85
C GLN A 76 -7.92 8.01 4.15
N ASN A 77 -7.93 6.68 4.14
CA ASN A 77 -6.85 5.86 3.62
C ASN A 77 -6.96 5.62 2.10
N LYS A 78 -7.75 6.44 1.36
CA LYS A 78 -8.17 6.18 -0.03
C LYS A 78 -7.40 6.94 -1.12
N THR A 79 -6.30 7.61 -0.78
CA THR A 79 -5.47 8.39 -1.71
C THR A 79 -4.14 7.68 -2.03
#